data_AF-A0A852Z8Q1-F1
#
_entry.id   AF-A0A852Z8Q1-F1
#
_cell.length_a   1.000
_cell.length_b   1.000
_cell.length_c   1.000
_cell.angle_alpha   90.00
_cell.angle_beta   90.00
_cell.angle_gamma   90.00
#
_symmetry.space_group_name_H-M   'P 1'
#
loop_
_entity.id
_entity.type
_entity.pdbx_description
1 polymer ?
#
loop_
_entity_poly.entity_id
_entity_poly.type
_entity_poly.pdbx_seq_one_letter_code
_entity_poly.pdbx_strand_id
1 'polypeptide(L)'
;MTEPDKDSAALAGLAREVEALRRSLGDLDSLPKRVAELAELVAQLGETTAARTRKPPAEGTPSWLALPAIGDTDSTGEVAVAGEAAALLEDLVVWLDQIYLRYTDAAAGLPECWLWHPDVIEELLWLRHTWRAAYEDPDAGSNLAGDWHDRQRPGVVRRIKAAAGACSLESHLPGGEHHHPATTAPLTEALALISKWWETHREETPPQPAEHHIDAVAGRRTARRRP
;
A
#
# COMPACT_ATOMS: atom_id res chain seq x y z
N MET A 1 -30.23 -26.92 -88.44
CA MET A 1 -31.05 -26.07 -87.56
C MET A 1 -30.65 -26.40 -86.13
N THR A 2 -29.46 -25.97 -85.67
CA THR A 2 -28.87 -26.36 -84.38
C THR A 2 -27.59 -25.54 -84.14
N GLU A 3 -27.72 -24.34 -83.57
CA GLU A 3 -26.60 -23.54 -83.04
C GLU A 3 -27.06 -22.38 -82.13
N PRO A 4 -28.16 -21.63 -82.40
CA PRO A 4 -28.55 -20.50 -81.54
C PRO A 4 -29.08 -20.91 -80.14
N ASP A 5 -29.51 -22.15 -79.97
CA ASP A 5 -30.10 -22.65 -78.71
C ASP A 5 -29.03 -23.02 -77.67
N LYS A 6 -27.83 -23.42 -78.12
CA LYS A 6 -26.68 -23.72 -77.24
C LYS A 6 -26.06 -22.45 -76.67
N ASP A 7 -25.93 -21.41 -77.48
CA ASP A 7 -25.36 -20.14 -77.05
C ASP A 7 -26.29 -19.42 -76.04
N SER A 8 -27.60 -19.50 -76.26
CA SER A 8 -28.61 -19.01 -75.31
C SER A 8 -28.55 -19.74 -73.96
N ALA A 9 -28.39 -21.08 -73.97
CA ALA A 9 -28.25 -21.87 -72.77
C ALA A 9 -26.95 -21.57 -71.99
N ALA A 10 -25.84 -21.36 -72.69
CA ALA A 10 -24.55 -20.98 -72.09
C ALA A 10 -24.61 -19.59 -71.45
N LEU A 11 -25.22 -18.61 -72.12
CA LEU A 11 -25.45 -17.26 -71.59
C LEU A 11 -26.37 -17.28 -70.36
N ALA A 12 -27.42 -18.11 -70.36
CA ALA A 12 -28.29 -18.30 -69.20
C ALA A 12 -27.59 -19.00 -68.02
N GLY A 13 -26.60 -19.86 -68.30
CA GLY A 13 -25.71 -20.44 -67.29
C GLY A 13 -24.83 -19.36 -66.63
N LEU A 14 -24.13 -18.58 -67.45
CA LEU A 14 -23.25 -17.49 -66.99
C LEU A 14 -24.03 -16.41 -66.21
N ALA A 15 -25.24 -16.05 -66.67
CA ALA A 15 -26.09 -15.09 -65.96
C ALA A 15 -26.44 -15.56 -64.54
N ARG A 16 -26.67 -16.87 -64.36
CA ARG A 16 -26.94 -17.46 -63.04
C ARG A 16 -25.70 -17.48 -62.16
N GLU A 17 -24.53 -17.76 -62.72
CA GLU A 17 -23.26 -17.72 -61.98
C GLU A 17 -22.88 -16.30 -61.54
N VAL A 18 -23.05 -15.29 -62.42
CA VAL A 18 -22.82 -13.89 -62.09
C VAL A 18 -23.78 -13.40 -61.00
N GLU A 19 -25.04 -13.81 -61.08
CA GLU A 19 -26.05 -13.50 -60.08
C GLU A 19 -25.73 -14.16 -58.73
N ALA A 20 -25.29 -15.42 -58.72
CA ALA A 20 -24.81 -16.09 -57.52
C ALA A 20 -23.58 -15.39 -56.91
N LEU A 21 -22.61 -15.00 -57.75
CA LEU A 21 -21.41 -14.29 -57.32
C LEU A 21 -21.72 -12.90 -56.75
N ARG A 22 -22.67 -12.17 -57.36
CA ARG A 22 -23.14 -10.88 -56.83
C ARG A 22 -23.80 -11.01 -55.46
N ARG A 23 -24.58 -12.07 -55.24
CA ARG A 23 -25.15 -12.34 -53.91
C ARG A 23 -24.06 -12.66 -52.89
N SER A 24 -23.09 -13.51 -53.24
CA SER A 24 -21.96 -13.81 -52.36
C SER A 24 -21.10 -12.57 -52.05
N LEU A 25 -20.89 -11.68 -53.01
CA LEU A 25 -20.21 -10.39 -52.78
C LEU A 25 -21.03 -9.46 -51.88
N GLY A 26 -22.36 -9.43 -52.05
CA GLY A 26 -23.26 -8.69 -51.16
C GLY A 26 -23.20 -9.16 -49.71
N ASP A 27 -23.02 -10.47 -49.48
CA ASP A 27 -22.81 -11.02 -48.14
C ASP A 27 -21.47 -10.56 -47.54
N LEU A 28 -20.41 -10.46 -48.36
CA LEU A 28 -19.09 -9.98 -47.95
C LEU A 28 -19.06 -8.47 -47.64
N ASP A 29 -19.87 -7.66 -48.31
CA ASP A 29 -19.97 -6.21 -48.03
C ASP A 29 -20.46 -5.92 -46.60
N SER A 30 -21.15 -6.87 -45.97
CA SER A 30 -21.63 -6.74 -44.59
C SER A 30 -20.58 -7.11 -43.53
N LEU A 31 -19.51 -7.83 -43.91
CA LEU A 31 -18.47 -8.30 -42.97
C LEU A 31 -17.70 -7.17 -42.28
N PRO A 32 -17.25 -6.11 -42.97
CA PRO A 32 -16.52 -5.02 -42.32
C PRO A 32 -17.32 -4.38 -41.18
N LYS A 33 -18.63 -4.22 -41.38
CA LYS A 33 -19.53 -3.67 -40.35
C LYS A 33 -19.64 -4.60 -39.14
N ARG A 34 -19.80 -5.90 -39.37
CA ARG A 34 -19.84 -6.91 -38.30
C ARG A 34 -18.52 -6.99 -37.52
N VAL A 35 -17.38 -6.87 -38.19
CA VAL A 35 -16.05 -6.83 -37.55
C VAL A 35 -15.89 -5.57 -36.70
N ALA A 36 -16.35 -4.42 -37.18
CA ALA A 36 -16.33 -3.17 -36.41
C ALA A 36 -17.23 -3.26 -35.15
N GLU A 37 -18.43 -3.81 -35.29
CA GLU A 37 -19.35 -4.05 -34.16
C GLU A 37 -18.73 -5.02 -33.13
N LEU A 38 -18.05 -6.08 -33.59
CA LEU A 38 -17.37 -7.01 -32.70
C LEU A 38 -16.17 -6.36 -31.98
N ALA A 39 -15.38 -5.54 -32.68
CA ALA A 39 -14.25 -4.82 -32.11
C ALA A 39 -14.71 -3.85 -31.01
N GLU A 40 -15.82 -3.14 -31.24
CA GLU A 40 -16.45 -2.25 -30.27
C GLU A 40 -16.91 -3.02 -29.03
N LEU A 41 -17.59 -4.16 -29.21
CA LEU A 41 -18.02 -5.01 -28.10
C LEU A 41 -16.83 -5.58 -27.30
N VAL A 42 -15.75 -5.97 -27.98
CA VAL A 42 -14.52 -6.45 -27.32
C VAL A 42 -13.83 -5.32 -26.55
N ALA A 43 -13.79 -4.10 -27.09
CA ALA A 43 -13.25 -2.93 -26.39
C ALA A 43 -14.07 -2.61 -25.13
N GLN A 44 -15.41 -2.58 -25.24
CA GLN A 44 -16.30 -2.35 -24.10
C GLN A 44 -16.20 -3.47 -23.05
N LEU A 45 -16.06 -4.73 -23.48
CA LEU A 45 -15.81 -5.83 -22.56
C LEU A 45 -14.44 -5.71 -21.87
N GLY A 46 -13.41 -5.27 -22.60
CA GLY A 46 -12.10 -4.98 -22.06
C GLY A 46 -12.14 -3.89 -20.99
N GLU A 47 -12.86 -2.80 -21.26
CA GLU A 47 -12.99 -1.68 -20.32
C GLU A 47 -13.83 -2.02 -19.10
N THR A 48 -14.93 -2.75 -19.27
CA THR A 48 -15.74 -3.25 -18.14
C THR A 48 -14.98 -4.26 -17.29
N THR A 49 -14.16 -5.12 -17.90
CA THR A 49 -13.28 -6.05 -17.18
C THR A 49 -12.20 -5.28 -16.42
N ALA A 50 -11.52 -4.33 -17.08
CA ALA A 50 -10.51 -3.48 -16.48
C ALA A 50 -11.06 -2.68 -15.29
N ALA A 51 -12.27 -2.12 -15.42
CA ALA A 51 -12.96 -1.40 -14.36
C ALA A 51 -13.33 -2.31 -13.18
N ARG A 52 -13.73 -3.56 -13.42
CA ARG A 52 -13.99 -4.54 -12.36
C ARG A 52 -12.72 -5.03 -11.67
N THR A 53 -11.61 -5.14 -12.39
CA THR A 53 -10.31 -5.53 -11.83
C THR A 53 -9.55 -4.37 -11.19
N ARG A 54 -10.01 -3.13 -11.38
CA ARG A 54 -9.40 -1.95 -10.78
C ARG A 54 -9.69 -1.97 -9.28
N LYS A 55 -8.77 -2.57 -8.51
CA LYS A 55 -8.73 -2.37 -7.06
C LYS A 55 -8.64 -0.85 -6.83
N PRO A 56 -9.49 -0.26 -5.98
CA PRO A 56 -9.27 1.11 -5.52
C PRO A 56 -7.82 1.26 -5.07
N PRO A 57 -7.17 2.42 -5.26
CA PRO A 57 -5.87 2.64 -4.63
C PRO A 57 -6.05 2.30 -3.16
N ALA A 58 -5.32 1.31 -2.67
CA ALA A 58 -5.37 0.95 -1.27
C ALA A 58 -5.01 2.23 -0.52
N GLU A 59 -5.95 2.79 0.23
CA GLU A 59 -5.64 3.80 1.23
C GLU A 59 -4.45 3.24 2.01
N GLY A 60 -3.35 4.00 2.05
CA GLY A 60 -2.12 3.54 2.65
C GLY A 60 -2.41 3.02 4.06
N THR A 61 -1.70 1.98 4.50
CA THR A 61 -1.85 1.48 5.87
C THR A 61 -1.68 2.65 6.83
N PRO A 62 -2.75 3.05 7.57
CA PRO A 62 -2.67 4.23 8.40
C PRO A 62 -1.64 3.99 9.50
N SER A 63 -0.72 4.94 9.64
CA SER A 63 0.28 4.96 10.70
C SER A 63 -0.18 5.94 11.77
N TRP A 64 -0.15 5.52 13.04
CA TRP A 64 -0.51 6.45 14.13
C TRP A 64 0.52 7.57 14.26
N LEU A 65 1.77 7.34 13.81
CA LEU A 65 2.83 8.34 13.74
C LEU A 65 2.54 9.45 12.73
N ALA A 66 1.62 9.21 11.79
CA ALA A 66 1.20 10.17 10.79
C ALA A 66 -0.12 10.86 11.13
N LEU A 67 -0.74 10.53 12.28
CA LEU A 67 -1.92 11.26 12.74
C LEU A 67 -1.53 12.70 13.11
N PRO A 68 -2.35 13.69 12.70
CA PRO A 68 -2.07 15.08 13.04
C PRO A 68 -2.18 15.31 14.55
N ALA A 69 -1.30 16.14 15.09
CA ALA A 69 -1.45 16.59 16.47
C ALA A 69 -2.63 17.57 16.56
N ILE A 70 -3.28 17.66 17.73
CA ILE A 70 -4.36 18.63 17.95
C ILE A 70 -3.84 20.04 17.64
N GLY A 71 -4.53 20.75 16.75
CA GLY A 71 -4.13 22.09 16.32
C GLY A 71 -3.22 22.12 15.09
N ASP A 72 -2.74 20.98 14.59
CA ASP A 72 -2.08 20.92 13.29
C ASP A 72 -3.08 21.26 12.18
N THR A 73 -2.59 21.98 11.17
CA THR A 73 -3.38 22.33 9.98
C THR A 73 -2.88 21.49 8.82
N ASP A 74 -3.78 20.75 8.19
CA ASP A 74 -3.42 19.91 7.04
C ASP A 74 -3.20 20.74 5.76
N SER A 75 -2.85 20.07 4.65
CA SER A 75 -2.69 20.72 3.34
C SER A 75 -3.97 21.36 2.78
N THR A 76 -5.13 21.05 3.35
CA THR A 76 -6.43 21.60 2.94
C THR A 76 -6.86 22.80 3.79
N GLY A 77 -6.12 23.11 4.87
CA GLY A 77 -6.42 24.20 5.78
C GLY A 77 -7.34 23.77 6.93
N GLU A 78 -7.65 22.49 7.07
CA GLU A 78 -8.45 21.95 8.17
C GLU A 78 -7.58 21.74 9.41
N VAL A 79 -8.11 22.18 10.56
CA VAL A 79 -7.43 22.03 11.85
C VAL A 79 -7.83 20.70 12.46
N ALA A 80 -6.83 19.88 12.76
CA ALA A 80 -7.02 18.61 13.43
C ALA A 80 -7.67 18.80 14.80
N VAL A 81 -8.82 18.14 14.98
CA VAL A 81 -9.57 18.10 16.22
C VAL A 81 -9.17 16.89 17.07
N ALA A 82 -9.30 17.03 18.38
CA ALA A 82 -9.04 15.95 19.32
C ALA A 82 -9.97 14.75 19.04
N GLY A 83 -9.42 13.54 19.01
CA GLY A 83 -10.22 12.31 19.04
C GLY A 83 -9.72 11.18 18.13
N GLU A 84 -9.01 11.47 17.04
CA GLU A 84 -8.59 10.45 16.08
C GLU A 84 -7.68 9.38 16.68
N ALA A 85 -6.67 9.81 17.46
CA ALA A 85 -5.77 8.88 18.15
C ALA A 85 -6.50 8.03 19.20
N ALA A 86 -7.47 8.61 19.92
CA ALA A 86 -8.26 7.88 20.91
C ALA A 86 -9.13 6.81 20.25
N ALA A 87 -9.86 7.17 19.19
CA ALA A 87 -10.67 6.23 18.42
C ALA A 87 -9.81 5.10 17.83
N LEU A 88 -8.64 5.42 17.27
CA LEU A 88 -7.71 4.42 16.75
C LEU A 88 -7.24 3.43 17.82
N LEU A 89 -6.89 3.92 19.01
CA LEU A 89 -6.43 3.09 20.12
C LEU A 89 -7.55 2.25 20.71
N GLU A 90 -8.78 2.78 20.83
CA GLU A 90 -9.96 2.02 21.25
C GLU A 90 -10.22 0.84 20.29
N ASP A 91 -10.18 1.13 18.99
CA ASP A 91 -10.30 0.14 17.92
C ASP A 91 -9.22 -0.95 17.98
N LEU A 92 -7.98 -0.55 18.30
CA LEU A 92 -6.87 -1.46 18.45
C LEU A 92 -7.05 -2.36 19.67
N VAL A 93 -7.44 -1.80 20.82
CA VAL A 93 -7.69 -2.56 22.05
C VAL A 93 -8.74 -3.65 21.83
N VAL A 94 -9.84 -3.32 21.15
CA VAL A 94 -10.88 -4.31 20.81
C VAL A 94 -10.30 -5.46 19.96
N TRP A 95 -9.47 -5.14 18.96
CA TRP A 95 -8.83 -6.16 18.14
C TRP A 95 -7.81 -7.00 18.92
N LEU A 96 -7.06 -6.39 19.85
CA LEU A 96 -6.11 -7.11 20.70
C LEU A 96 -6.84 -8.18 21.54
N ASP A 97 -7.95 -7.81 22.18
CA ASP A 97 -8.75 -8.70 23.02
C ASP A 97 -9.42 -9.83 22.23
N GLN A 98 -9.86 -9.55 21.02
CA GLN A 98 -10.57 -10.52 20.19
C GLN A 98 -9.62 -11.48 19.47
N ILE A 99 -8.47 -10.99 19.00
CA ILE A 99 -7.60 -11.72 18.07
C ILE A 99 -6.19 -11.92 18.65
N TYR A 100 -5.45 -10.84 18.90
CA TYR A 100 -4.01 -10.93 19.20
C TYR A 100 -3.70 -11.68 20.50
N LEU A 101 -4.43 -11.38 21.57
CA LEU A 101 -4.22 -11.97 22.89
C LEU A 101 -4.76 -13.40 23.01
N ARG A 102 -5.38 -13.95 21.96
CA ARG A 102 -5.76 -15.37 21.90
C ARG A 102 -4.58 -16.29 21.65
N TYR A 103 -3.43 -15.74 21.26
CA TYR A 103 -2.21 -16.50 21.10
C TYR A 103 -1.32 -16.34 22.33
N THR A 104 -0.86 -17.45 22.90
CA THR A 104 -0.17 -17.48 24.19
C THR A 104 1.18 -16.77 24.18
N ASP A 105 1.90 -16.84 23.06
CA ASP A 105 3.16 -16.12 22.83
C ASP A 105 2.95 -14.60 22.75
N ALA A 106 1.87 -14.17 22.10
CA ALA A 106 1.49 -12.76 22.03
C ALA A 106 1.07 -12.22 23.41
N ALA A 107 0.21 -12.94 24.13
CA ALA A 107 -0.22 -12.57 25.48
C ALA A 107 0.95 -12.50 26.48
N ALA A 108 1.91 -13.43 26.39
CA ALA A 108 3.11 -13.41 27.22
C ALA A 108 4.15 -12.36 26.78
N GLY A 109 4.06 -11.87 25.54
CA GLY A 109 5.03 -10.97 24.93
C GLY A 109 4.67 -9.49 24.99
N LEU A 110 3.43 -9.15 25.30
CA LEU A 110 2.96 -7.76 25.38
C LEU A 110 3.20 -7.20 26.80
N PRO A 111 4.04 -6.17 26.98
CA PRO A 111 4.27 -5.56 28.30
C PRO A 111 3.07 -4.70 28.73
N GLU A 112 2.86 -4.58 30.04
CA GLU A 112 1.79 -3.74 30.62
C GLU A 112 1.92 -2.26 30.23
N CYS A 113 3.15 -1.80 29.99
CA CYS A 113 3.45 -0.43 29.58
C CYS A 113 3.33 -0.18 28.06
N TRP A 114 2.75 -1.10 27.26
CA TRP A 114 2.72 -1.01 25.80
C TRP A 114 2.17 0.32 25.24
N LEU A 115 1.20 0.95 25.92
CA LEU A 115 0.65 2.26 25.52
C LEU A 115 1.64 3.43 25.63
N TRP A 116 2.72 3.26 26.39
CA TRP A 116 3.80 4.23 26.49
C TRP A 116 4.92 3.99 25.47
N HIS A 117 4.78 2.96 24.63
CA HIS A 117 5.76 2.60 23.61
C HIS A 117 5.23 2.91 22.20
N PRO A 118 5.58 4.07 21.63
CA PRO A 118 5.09 4.53 20.33
C PRO A 118 5.35 3.54 19.18
N ASP A 119 6.50 2.88 19.22
CA ASP A 119 6.91 1.83 18.28
C ASP A 119 6.09 0.55 18.45
N VAL A 120 5.77 0.16 19.69
CA VAL A 120 4.89 -0.98 19.97
C VAL A 120 3.49 -0.75 19.40
N ILE A 121 2.93 0.44 19.54
CA ILE A 121 1.62 0.79 18.96
C ILE A 121 1.65 0.65 17.43
N GLU A 122 2.68 1.17 16.77
CA GLU A 122 2.83 1.08 15.31
C GLU A 122 2.95 -0.38 14.84
N GLU A 123 3.73 -1.20 15.53
CA GLU A 123 3.89 -2.63 15.23
C GLU A 123 2.56 -3.40 15.34
N LEU A 124 1.74 -3.09 16.35
CA LEU A 124 0.43 -3.70 16.55
C LEU A 124 -0.59 -3.24 15.50
N LEU A 125 -0.59 -1.97 15.13
CA LEU A 125 -1.45 -1.43 14.07
C LEU A 125 -1.16 -2.06 12.72
N TRP A 126 0.12 -2.12 12.34
CA TRP A 126 0.54 -2.80 11.13
C TRP A 126 0.13 -4.28 11.14
N LEU A 127 0.29 -4.98 12.28
CA LEU A 127 -0.12 -6.37 12.41
C LEU A 127 -1.64 -6.57 12.27
N ARG A 128 -2.43 -5.65 12.82
CA ARG A 128 -3.89 -5.63 12.66
C ARG A 128 -4.26 -5.46 11.19
N HIS A 129 -3.62 -4.55 10.47
CA HIS A 129 -3.91 -4.31 9.06
C HIS A 129 -3.57 -5.51 8.18
N THR A 130 -2.44 -6.17 8.43
CA THR A 130 -2.08 -7.39 7.71
C THR A 130 -3.02 -8.55 8.02
N TRP A 131 -3.50 -8.67 9.26
CA TRP A 131 -4.57 -9.62 9.62
C TRP A 131 -5.86 -9.34 8.84
N ARG A 132 -6.32 -8.08 8.81
CA ARG A 132 -7.51 -7.69 8.05
C ARG A 132 -7.36 -7.97 6.56
N ALA A 133 -6.21 -7.64 5.99
CA ALA A 133 -5.92 -7.96 4.58
C ALA A 133 -5.93 -9.46 4.30
N ALA A 134 -5.62 -10.31 5.28
CA ALA A 134 -5.63 -11.76 5.13
C ALA A 134 -7.01 -12.40 5.37
N TYR A 135 -7.88 -11.79 6.17
CA TYR A 135 -9.13 -12.41 6.64
C TYR A 135 -10.42 -11.66 6.27
N GLU A 136 -10.35 -10.35 6.00
CA GLU A 136 -11.50 -9.50 5.66
C GLU A 136 -11.55 -9.15 4.16
N ASP A 137 -10.43 -9.20 3.43
CA ASP A 137 -10.43 -9.02 1.97
C ASP A 137 -10.98 -10.29 1.29
N PRO A 138 -12.12 -10.21 0.57
CA PRO A 138 -12.76 -11.37 -0.06
C PRO A 138 -11.89 -12.03 -1.14
N ASP A 139 -10.91 -11.31 -1.69
CA ASP A 139 -9.98 -11.81 -2.69
C ASP A 139 -8.66 -12.33 -2.07
N ALA A 140 -8.54 -12.33 -0.73
CA ALA A 140 -7.34 -12.79 -0.04
C ALA A 140 -7.11 -14.30 -0.21
N GLY A 141 -5.91 -14.66 -0.67
CA GLY A 141 -5.46 -16.04 -0.68
C GLY A 141 -5.07 -16.54 0.73
N SER A 142 -5.24 -17.83 0.97
CA SER A 142 -4.87 -18.49 2.25
C SER A 142 -3.38 -18.38 2.60
N ASN A 143 -2.54 -18.07 1.61
CA ASN A 143 -1.12 -17.79 1.81
C ASN A 143 -0.88 -16.53 2.67
N LEU A 144 -1.75 -15.52 2.63
CA LEU A 144 -1.63 -14.32 3.47
C LEU A 144 -1.90 -14.66 4.93
N ALA A 145 -2.90 -15.49 5.21
CA ALA A 145 -3.14 -16.01 6.55
C ALA A 145 -1.95 -16.86 7.01
N GLY A 146 -1.42 -17.73 6.15
CA GLY A 146 -0.21 -18.51 6.43
C GLY A 146 0.99 -17.63 6.80
N ASP A 147 1.25 -16.58 6.03
CA ASP A 147 2.33 -15.61 6.30
C ASP A 147 2.13 -14.85 7.60
N TRP A 148 0.88 -14.48 7.91
CA TRP A 148 0.53 -13.82 9.15
C TRP A 148 0.88 -14.69 10.37
N HIS A 149 0.52 -15.98 10.32
CA HIS A 149 0.76 -16.94 11.39
C HIS A 149 2.24 -17.31 11.56
N ASP A 150 2.96 -17.49 10.46
CA ASP A 150 4.34 -17.99 10.45
C ASP A 150 5.37 -16.87 10.63
N ARG A 151 5.13 -15.70 10.03
CA ARG A 151 6.14 -14.64 9.91
C ARG A 151 5.77 -13.37 10.65
N GLN A 152 4.61 -12.81 10.34
CA GLN A 152 4.28 -11.43 10.73
C GLN A 152 4.02 -11.33 12.24
N ARG A 153 3.08 -12.13 12.77
CA ARG A 153 2.77 -12.13 14.20
C ARG A 153 3.96 -12.53 15.06
N PRO A 154 4.67 -13.67 14.80
CA PRO A 154 5.88 -13.99 15.56
C PRO A 154 6.97 -12.93 15.43
N GLY A 155 7.07 -12.26 14.28
CA GLY A 155 7.99 -11.14 14.06
C GLY A 155 7.70 -9.94 14.95
N VAL A 156 6.43 -9.55 15.05
CA VAL A 156 5.98 -8.45 15.92
C VAL A 156 6.22 -8.78 17.38
N VAL A 157 5.88 -9.99 17.84
CA VAL A 157 6.16 -10.42 19.23
C VAL A 157 7.65 -10.26 19.56
N ARG A 158 8.55 -10.66 18.65
CA ARG A 158 10.00 -10.49 18.85
C ARG A 158 10.43 -9.02 18.92
N ARG A 159 9.86 -8.14 18.08
CA ARG A 159 10.19 -6.71 18.08
C ARG A 159 9.65 -6.00 19.32
N ILE A 160 8.43 -6.29 19.75
CA ILE A 160 7.86 -5.79 21.01
C ILE A 160 8.73 -6.21 22.20
N LYS A 161 9.14 -7.48 22.25
CA LYS A 161 10.03 -7.97 23.31
C LYS A 161 11.39 -7.24 23.31
N ALA A 162 11.94 -6.95 22.14
CA ALA A 162 13.20 -6.22 22.02
C ALA A 162 13.07 -4.74 22.43
N ALA A 163 11.94 -4.10 22.10
CA ALA A 163 11.69 -2.69 22.38
C ALA A 163 11.33 -2.43 23.85
N ALA A 164 10.45 -3.25 24.43
CA ALA A 164 9.80 -2.97 25.70
C ALA A 164 9.74 -4.17 26.66
N GLY A 165 10.31 -5.33 26.31
CA GLY A 165 10.16 -6.55 27.09
C GLY A 165 10.83 -6.55 28.48
N ALA A 166 11.74 -5.61 28.75
CA ALA A 166 12.35 -5.38 30.06
C ALA A 166 11.87 -4.09 30.73
N CYS A 167 10.97 -3.35 30.08
CA CYS A 167 10.43 -2.09 30.58
C CYS A 167 9.34 -2.38 31.62
N SER A 168 9.27 -1.54 32.66
CA SER A 168 8.18 -1.54 33.62
C SER A 168 7.38 -0.24 33.52
N LEU A 169 6.16 -0.24 34.04
CA LEU A 169 5.31 0.95 34.03
C LEU A 169 5.93 2.10 34.85
N GLU A 170 6.66 1.77 35.91
CA GLU A 170 7.34 2.73 36.78
C GLU A 170 8.45 3.48 36.07
N SER A 171 9.08 2.89 35.03
CA SER A 171 10.12 3.56 34.24
C SER A 171 9.59 4.79 33.48
N HIS A 172 8.27 4.92 33.33
CA HIS A 172 7.59 6.04 32.66
C HIS A 172 7.15 7.15 33.61
N LEU A 173 7.36 7.00 34.93
CA LEU A 173 7.09 8.07 35.89
C LEU A 173 8.00 9.28 35.65
N PRO A 174 7.59 10.50 36.04
CA PRO A 174 8.46 11.67 35.94
C PRO A 174 9.84 11.45 36.56
N GLY A 175 10.89 11.61 35.75
CA GLY A 175 12.28 11.37 36.16
C GLY A 175 12.74 9.92 36.09
N GLY A 176 11.88 9.00 35.66
CA GLY A 176 12.25 7.62 35.32
C GLY A 176 13.07 7.54 34.03
N GLU A 177 13.72 6.39 33.82
CA GLU A 177 14.63 6.14 32.69
C GLU A 177 13.97 6.35 31.32
N HIS A 178 12.67 6.03 31.22
CA HIS A 178 11.90 6.14 29.97
C HIS A 178 11.03 7.39 29.88
N HIS A 179 11.08 8.27 30.88
CA HIS A 179 10.39 9.56 30.85
C HIS A 179 11.26 10.63 30.17
N HIS A 180 11.34 10.55 28.84
CA HIS A 180 12.09 11.48 27.99
C HIS A 180 11.24 11.98 26.80
N PRO A 181 11.48 13.22 26.33
CA PRO A 181 10.74 13.76 25.18
C PRO A 181 11.05 13.00 23.89
N ALA A 182 10.18 13.16 22.89
CA ALA A 182 10.38 12.60 21.57
C ALA A 182 11.75 12.98 20.99
N THR A 183 12.46 12.00 20.44
CA THR A 183 13.76 12.25 19.83
C THR A 183 13.57 12.99 18.50
N THR A 184 14.28 14.10 18.33
CA THR A 184 14.29 14.84 17.07
C THR A 184 15.43 14.36 16.17
N ALA A 185 15.19 14.43 14.85
CA ALA A 185 16.21 14.14 13.86
C ALA A 185 17.51 14.93 14.16
N PRO A 186 18.66 14.25 14.25
CA PRO A 186 19.94 14.93 14.46
C PRO A 186 20.38 15.66 13.19
N LEU A 187 21.17 16.72 13.37
CA LEU A 187 21.87 17.42 12.28
C LEU A 187 20.95 17.94 11.17
N THR A 188 19.74 18.40 11.52
CA THR A 188 18.81 18.97 10.54
C THR A 188 19.38 20.22 9.87
N GLU A 189 20.32 20.92 10.50
CA GLU A 189 21.06 22.03 9.94
C GLU A 189 21.94 21.66 8.74
N ALA A 190 22.40 20.40 8.65
CA ALA A 190 23.21 19.92 7.54
C ALA A 190 22.38 19.59 6.29
N LEU A 191 21.04 19.58 6.41
CA LEU A 191 20.13 19.11 5.36
C LEU A 191 20.33 19.85 4.05
N ALA A 192 20.35 21.19 4.06
CA ALA A 192 20.48 21.98 2.84
C ALA A 192 21.82 21.71 2.12
N LEU A 193 22.90 21.55 2.87
CA LEU A 193 24.23 21.25 2.33
C LEU A 193 24.25 19.87 1.66
N ILE A 194 23.78 18.85 2.36
CA ILE A 194 23.81 17.47 1.88
C ILE A 194 22.85 17.27 0.72
N SER A 195 21.61 17.77 0.81
CA SER A 195 20.63 17.66 -0.29
C SER A 195 21.15 18.29 -1.57
N LYS A 196 21.73 19.49 -1.49
CA LYS A 196 22.32 20.16 -2.65
C LYS A 196 23.45 19.33 -3.27
N TRP A 197 24.31 18.74 -2.45
CA TRP A 197 25.38 17.87 -2.95
C TRP A 197 24.82 16.62 -3.65
N TRP A 198 23.78 15.99 -3.09
CA TRP A 198 23.10 14.86 -3.74
C TRP A 198 22.49 15.22 -5.10
N GLU A 199 21.92 16.41 -5.22
CA GLU A 199 21.32 16.87 -6.47
C GLU A 199 22.36 17.14 -7.57
N THR A 200 23.54 17.61 -7.19
CA THR A 200 24.46 18.24 -8.15
C THR A 200 25.82 17.53 -8.30
N HIS A 201 26.28 16.81 -7.29
CA HIS A 201 27.64 16.25 -7.20
C HIS A 201 27.69 14.86 -6.54
N ARG A 202 26.59 14.07 -6.55
CA ARG A 202 26.48 12.81 -5.78
C ARG A 202 27.53 11.73 -6.09
N GLU A 203 28.16 11.79 -7.25
CA GLU A 203 29.20 10.83 -7.67
C GLU A 203 30.60 11.28 -7.23
N GLU A 204 30.73 12.46 -6.64
CA GLU A 204 32.00 13.02 -6.17
C GLU A 204 32.25 12.68 -4.69
N THR A 205 33.26 13.29 -4.07
CA THR A 205 33.49 13.14 -2.63
C THR A 205 32.49 14.03 -1.87
N PRO A 206 31.78 13.52 -0.84
CA PRO A 206 30.83 14.31 -0.07
C PRO A 206 31.53 15.42 0.76
N PRO A 207 30.82 16.53 1.04
CA PRO A 207 31.36 17.60 1.87
C PRO A 207 31.66 17.09 3.28
N GLN A 208 32.78 17.54 3.85
CA GLN A 208 33.16 17.17 5.20
C GLN A 208 32.19 17.77 6.24
N PRO A 209 31.87 17.04 7.32
CA PRO A 209 31.11 17.61 8.43
C PRO A 209 31.87 18.79 9.05
N ALA A 210 31.23 19.96 9.11
CA ALA A 210 31.75 21.10 9.87
C ALA A 210 31.88 20.78 11.37
N GLU A 211 32.76 21.50 12.06
CA GLU A 211 33.06 21.32 13.49
C GLU A 211 31.81 21.44 14.38
N HIS A 212 30.92 22.39 14.09
CA HIS A 212 29.66 22.53 14.83
C HIS A 212 28.72 21.32 14.69
N HIS A 213 28.77 20.58 13.57
CA HIS A 213 28.03 19.31 13.45
C HIS A 213 28.62 18.22 14.36
N ILE A 214 29.95 18.20 14.49
CA ILE A 214 30.64 17.24 15.35
C ILE A 214 30.30 17.51 16.82
N ASP A 215 30.32 18.78 17.23
CA ASP A 215 29.98 19.23 18.57
C ASP A 215 28.52 18.94 18.93
N ALA A 216 27.59 19.19 18.00
CA ALA A 216 26.17 18.89 18.17
C ALA A 216 25.91 17.39 18.44
N VAL A 217 26.69 16.49 17.81
CA VAL A 217 26.58 15.04 18.04
C VAL A 217 27.30 14.61 19.33
N ALA A 218 28.43 15.23 19.68
CA ALA A 218 29.17 14.92 20.90
C ALA A 218 28.31 15.16 22.15
N GLY A 219 27.56 16.25 22.20
CA GLY A 219 26.61 16.54 23.29
C GLY A 219 25.48 15.51 23.43
N ARG A 220 25.02 14.91 22.32
CA ARG A 220 24.02 13.82 22.35
C ARG A 220 24.61 12.49 22.85
N ARG A 221 25.87 12.19 22.50
CA ARG A 221 26.55 10.95 22.92
C ARG A 221 26.81 10.90 24.42
N THR A 222 27.13 12.03 25.04
CA THR A 222 27.33 12.13 26.49
C THR A 222 26.01 12.00 27.25
N ALA A 223 24.92 12.56 26.73
CA ALA A 223 23.57 12.37 27.28
C ALA A 223 23.14 10.89 27.27
N ARG A 224 23.44 10.14 26.21
CA ARG A 224 23.09 8.72 26.06
C ARG A 224 23.90 7.75 26.95
N ARG A 225 25.00 8.22 27.57
CA ARG A 225 25.88 7.41 28.44
C ARG A 225 25.61 7.60 29.92
N ARG A 226 24.72 8.51 30.30
CA ARG A 226 24.32 8.71 31.70
C ARG A 226 23.26 7.64 32.02
N PRO A 227 23.50 6.78 33.03
CA PRO A 227 22.55 5.75 33.44
C PRO A 227 21.28 6.37 34.02
#